data_AF-X6M5T1-F1
#
_entry.id   AF-X6M5T1-F1
#
_cell.length_a   1.000
_cell.length_b   1.000
_cell.length_c   1.000
_cell.angle_alpha   90.00
_cell.angle_beta   90.00
_cell.angle_gamma   90.00
#
_symmetry.space_group_name_H-M   'P 1'
#
loop_
_entity.id
_entity.type
_entity.pdbx_description
1 polymer ?
#
loop_
_entity_poly.entity_id
_entity_poly.type
_entity_poly.pdbx_seq_one_letter_code
_entity_poly.pdbx_strand_id
1 'polypeptide(L)'
;MDEYTPNRGAYLNEKMISGYYIGEMCRLLMIEVFRERITDLGEESLLNERWRFTSEMVSEVLRFGTDYEGLLELVTQRSADMAATCLTAVFEKSGIFTTSKADDWILREKGTFTLSEEYTKDPSKKITVGVDGSVYIKIPGYEQRMKETISRILDTEIGSRVDLVHSEDGSGKGAALAVAALVNDE
;
A
#
# COMPACT_ATOMS: atom_id res chain seq x y z
N MET A 1 -12.82 2.43 13.26
CA MET A 1 -13.15 2.68 11.83
C MET A 1 -13.97 1.55 11.24
N ASP A 2 -13.48 0.30 11.26
CA ASP A 2 -14.16 -0.88 10.68
C ASP A 2 -15.65 -1.02 11.05
N GLU A 3 -15.97 -0.84 12.34
CA GLU A 3 -17.34 -0.88 12.88
C GLU A 3 -18.31 0.10 12.22
N TYR A 4 -17.82 1.14 11.56
CA TYR A 4 -18.64 2.17 10.91
C TYR A 4 -18.70 2.02 9.39
N THR A 5 -18.19 0.89 8.87
CA THR A 5 -18.24 0.54 7.45
C THR A 5 -19.39 -0.45 7.17
N PRO A 6 -19.95 -0.50 5.95
CA PRO A 6 -21.00 -1.47 5.60
C PRO A 6 -20.54 -2.94 5.67
N ASN A 7 -19.25 -3.17 5.47
CA ASN A 7 -18.60 -4.49 5.36
C ASN A 7 -17.76 -4.80 6.60
N ARG A 8 -18.35 -4.67 7.81
CA ARG A 8 -17.67 -4.90 9.10
C ARG A 8 -16.97 -6.25 9.15
N GLY A 9 -15.74 -6.29 9.68
CA GLY A 9 -14.93 -7.50 9.77
C GLY A 9 -14.37 -8.02 8.44
N ALA A 10 -14.69 -7.38 7.32
CA ALA A 10 -14.20 -7.76 5.99
C ALA A 10 -13.29 -6.68 5.39
N TYR A 11 -12.47 -7.07 4.40
CA TYR A 11 -11.58 -6.17 3.64
C TYR A 11 -10.63 -5.35 4.52
N LEU A 12 -10.14 -5.94 5.62
CA LEU A 12 -9.34 -5.23 6.61
C LEU A 12 -8.05 -4.62 6.02
N ASN A 13 -7.38 -5.34 5.11
CA ASN A 13 -6.19 -4.81 4.43
C ASN A 13 -6.55 -3.62 3.53
N GLU A 14 -7.64 -3.70 2.77
CA GLU A 14 -8.12 -2.57 1.94
C GLU A 14 -8.44 -1.36 2.81
N LYS A 15 -9.06 -1.57 3.98
CA LYS A 15 -9.34 -0.51 4.95
C LYS A 15 -8.08 0.18 5.47
N MET A 16 -6.95 -0.53 5.50
CA MET A 16 -5.67 0.03 5.91
C MET A 16 -4.86 0.65 4.75
N ILE A 17 -5.27 0.45 3.49
CA ILE A 17 -4.46 0.81 2.31
C ILE A 17 -5.17 1.81 1.38
N SER A 18 -6.49 1.68 1.18
CA SER A 18 -7.16 2.34 0.07
C SER A 18 -7.43 3.82 0.36
N GLY A 19 -7.49 4.61 -0.72
CA GLY A 19 -7.73 6.06 -0.64
C GLY A 19 -9.09 6.44 -0.06
N TYR A 20 -10.05 5.50 -0.01
CA TYR A 20 -11.34 5.71 0.64
C TYR A 20 -11.21 5.81 2.16
N TYR A 21 -10.26 5.08 2.77
CA TYR A 21 -10.14 4.98 4.23
C TYR A 21 -8.98 5.80 4.82
N ILE A 22 -7.92 6.09 4.05
CA ILE A 22 -6.75 6.84 4.56
C ILE A 22 -7.15 8.19 5.17
N GLY A 23 -8.03 8.94 4.50
CA GLY A 23 -8.48 10.23 5.01
C GLY A 23 -9.22 10.10 6.35
N GLU A 24 -10.12 9.12 6.49
CA GLU A 24 -10.80 8.86 7.76
C GLU A 24 -9.83 8.40 8.85
N MET A 25 -8.81 7.60 8.51
CA MET A 25 -7.76 7.23 9.47
C MET A 25 -6.99 8.44 9.97
N CYS A 26 -6.60 9.36 9.08
CA CYS A 26 -5.95 10.62 9.46
C CYS A 26 -6.87 11.48 10.35
N ARG A 27 -8.16 11.60 9.99
CA ARG A 27 -9.15 12.34 10.79
C ARG A 27 -9.25 11.80 12.21
N LEU A 28 -9.37 10.48 12.34
CA LEU A 28 -9.47 9.81 13.63
C LEU A 28 -8.18 9.98 14.45
N LEU A 29 -7.01 9.84 13.83
CA LEU A 29 -5.73 10.06 14.52
C LEU A 29 -5.58 11.49 15.03
N MET A 30 -5.94 12.49 14.22
CA MET A 30 -5.90 13.89 14.64
C MET A 30 -6.84 14.15 15.82
N ILE A 31 -8.07 13.64 15.78
CA ILE A 31 -9.02 13.75 16.90
C ILE A 31 -8.47 13.08 18.16
N GLU A 32 -7.85 11.90 18.01
CA GLU A 32 -7.25 11.18 19.16
C GLU A 32 -6.12 11.98 19.79
N VAL A 33 -5.17 12.44 18.97
CA VAL A 33 -3.97 13.14 19.43
C VAL A 33 -4.30 14.50 20.04
N PHE A 34 -5.28 15.21 19.47
CA PHE A 34 -5.64 16.55 19.93
C PHE A 34 -6.87 16.58 20.84
N ARG A 35 -7.40 15.42 21.27
CA ARG A 35 -8.66 15.32 22.03
C ARG A 35 -8.73 16.28 23.22
N GLU A 36 -7.66 16.41 23.99
CA GLU A 36 -7.60 17.25 25.19
C GLU A 36 -7.37 18.75 24.90
N ARG A 37 -6.95 19.08 23.67
CA ARG A 37 -6.65 20.44 23.21
C ARG A 37 -7.75 21.02 22.33
N ILE A 38 -8.60 20.16 21.77
CA ILE A 38 -9.76 20.56 20.99
C ILE A 38 -10.87 20.98 21.95
N THR A 39 -10.97 22.29 22.20
CA THR A 39 -12.09 22.88 22.94
C THR A 39 -13.24 23.27 22.02
N ASP A 40 -12.93 23.64 20.77
CA ASP A 40 -13.87 23.93 19.70
C ASP A 40 -13.16 23.72 18.35
N LEU A 41 -13.80 23.02 17.42
CA LEU A 41 -13.31 22.81 16.06
C LEU A 41 -13.87 23.85 15.08
N GLY A 42 -14.93 24.56 15.46
CA GLY A 42 -15.79 25.32 14.56
C GLY A 42 -16.72 24.40 13.77
N GLU A 43 -17.90 24.90 13.41
CA GLU A 43 -18.96 24.12 12.73
C GLU A 43 -18.50 23.52 11.39
N GLU A 44 -17.68 24.25 10.64
CA GLU A 44 -17.20 23.87 9.31
C GLU A 44 -15.99 22.91 9.30
N SER A 45 -15.53 22.46 10.47
CA SER A 45 -14.36 21.60 10.54
C SER A 45 -14.59 20.27 9.84
N LEU A 46 -13.63 19.89 8.98
CA LEU A 46 -13.57 18.58 8.34
C LEU A 46 -13.42 17.43 9.36
N LEU A 47 -13.05 17.74 10.61
CA LEU A 47 -12.94 16.77 11.68
C LEU A 47 -14.31 16.43 12.32
N ASN A 48 -15.35 17.24 12.12
CA ASN A 48 -16.65 17.06 12.77
C ASN A 48 -17.42 15.84 12.25
N GLU A 49 -17.25 15.49 10.98
CA GLU A 49 -18.02 14.43 10.34
C GLU A 49 -17.10 13.35 9.78
N ARG A 50 -17.56 12.10 9.87
CA ARG A 50 -16.85 10.95 9.27
C ARG A 50 -16.76 11.14 7.76
N TRP A 51 -15.65 10.71 7.18
CA TRP A 51 -15.43 10.66 5.73
C TRP A 51 -15.32 12.02 5.02
N ARG A 52 -15.42 13.16 5.72
CA ARG A 52 -15.18 14.48 5.11
C ARG A 52 -13.71 14.75 4.80
N PHE A 53 -12.79 14.17 5.57
CA PHE A 53 -11.36 14.27 5.31
C PHE A 53 -10.94 13.19 4.31
N THR A 54 -10.57 13.59 3.08
CA THR A 54 -10.30 12.66 1.97
C THR A 54 -8.81 12.37 1.80
N SER A 55 -8.46 11.32 1.05
CA SER A 55 -7.06 11.05 0.68
C SER A 55 -6.44 12.13 -0.22
N GLU A 56 -7.26 12.88 -0.96
CA GLU A 56 -6.80 14.03 -1.74
C GLU A 56 -6.35 15.17 -0.82
N MET A 57 -7.14 15.49 0.21
CA MET A 57 -6.74 16.47 1.23
C MET A 57 -5.47 16.04 1.97
N VAL A 58 -5.33 14.73 2.26
CA VAL A 58 -4.08 14.19 2.84
C VAL A 58 -2.90 14.43 1.90
N SER A 59 -3.05 14.16 0.60
CA SER A 59 -2.02 14.44 -0.41
C SER A 59 -1.64 15.92 -0.42
N GLU A 60 -2.61 16.83 -0.40
CA GLU A 60 -2.36 18.27 -0.40
C GLU A 60 -1.59 18.72 0.84
N VAL A 61 -2.02 18.28 2.03
CA VAL A 61 -1.34 18.61 3.29
C VAL A 61 0.12 18.14 3.27
N LEU A 62 0.38 16.91 2.82
CA LEU A 62 1.73 16.36 2.75
C LEU A 62 2.62 17.05 1.69
N ARG A 63 2.04 17.74 0.71
CA ARG A 63 2.81 18.48 -0.31
C ARG A 63 3.16 19.89 0.14
N PHE A 64 2.24 20.58 0.81
CA PHE A 64 2.39 21.99 1.15
C PHE A 64 2.87 22.22 2.58
N GLY A 65 2.79 21.18 3.42
CA GLY A 65 3.26 21.18 4.79
C GLY A 65 2.32 21.91 5.75
N THR A 66 2.14 21.33 6.93
CA THR A 66 1.33 21.89 8.02
C THR A 66 1.87 21.40 9.37
N ASP A 67 1.42 22.00 10.48
CA ASP A 67 1.80 21.57 11.84
C ASP A 67 1.42 20.12 12.18
N TYR A 68 0.53 19.49 11.39
CA TYR A 68 0.05 18.12 11.60
C TYR A 68 0.47 17.15 10.48
N GLU A 69 1.38 17.56 9.59
CA GLU A 69 1.85 16.71 8.49
C GLU A 69 2.43 15.37 8.99
N GLY A 70 3.17 15.37 10.10
CA GLY A 70 3.80 14.17 10.64
C GLY A 70 2.81 13.09 11.09
N LEU A 71 1.59 13.49 11.50
CA LEU A 71 0.52 12.53 11.82
C LEU A 71 -0.02 11.85 10.56
N LEU A 72 -0.21 12.63 9.50
CA LEU A 72 -0.67 12.13 8.21
C LEU A 72 0.40 11.24 7.57
N GLU A 73 1.66 11.66 7.66
CA GLU A 73 2.80 10.89 7.16
C GLU A 73 2.87 9.53 7.85
N LEU A 74 2.65 9.47 9.17
CA LEU A 74 2.60 8.21 9.90
C LEU A 74 1.52 7.27 9.33
N VAL A 75 0.31 7.76 9.08
CA VAL A 75 -0.79 6.95 8.51
C VAL A 75 -0.42 6.46 7.11
N THR A 76 0.06 7.35 6.24
CA THR A 76 0.39 6.99 4.85
C THR A 76 1.59 6.06 4.76
N GLN A 77 2.59 6.22 5.62
CA GLN A 77 3.72 5.29 5.71
C GLN A 77 3.26 3.88 6.13
N ARG A 78 2.37 3.77 7.12
CA ARG A 78 1.82 2.47 7.54
C ARG A 78 0.94 1.84 6.46
N SER A 79 0.18 2.65 5.73
CA SER A 79 -0.56 2.21 4.55
C SER A 79 0.37 1.63 3.48
N ALA A 80 1.45 2.35 3.14
CA ALA A 80 2.44 1.89 2.17
C ALA A 80 3.15 0.60 2.63
N ASP A 81 3.48 0.50 3.92
CA ASP A 81 4.08 -0.70 4.50
C ASP A 81 3.15 -1.91 4.38
N MET A 82 1.85 -1.72 4.65
CA MET A 82 0.85 -2.78 4.50
C MET A 82 0.70 -3.19 3.03
N ALA A 83 0.63 -2.23 2.11
CA ALA A 83 0.54 -2.50 0.67
C ALA A 83 1.75 -3.32 0.16
N ALA A 84 2.96 -2.92 0.56
CA ALA A 84 4.19 -3.65 0.24
C ALA A 84 4.21 -5.08 0.84
N THR A 85 3.70 -5.22 2.07
CA THR A 85 3.59 -6.54 2.73
C THR A 85 2.61 -7.45 1.99
N CYS A 86 1.42 -6.94 1.65
CA CYS A 86 0.45 -7.70 0.85
C CYS A 86 1.01 -8.09 -0.51
N LEU A 87 1.71 -7.18 -1.20
CA LEU A 87 2.34 -7.46 -2.49
C LEU A 87 3.42 -8.56 -2.37
N THR A 88 4.22 -8.51 -1.31
CA THR A 88 5.25 -9.54 -1.06
C THR A 88 4.63 -10.92 -0.82
N ALA A 89 3.51 -10.98 -0.09
CA ALA A 89 2.76 -12.22 0.07
C ALA A 89 2.19 -12.75 -1.27
N VAL A 90 1.79 -11.86 -2.18
CA VAL A 90 1.37 -12.25 -3.54
C VAL A 90 2.54 -12.85 -4.32
N PHE A 91 3.76 -12.30 -4.21
CA PHE A 91 4.94 -12.88 -4.87
C PHE A 91 5.22 -14.30 -4.40
N GLU A 92 5.15 -14.55 -3.08
CA GLU A 92 5.30 -15.89 -2.52
C GLU A 92 4.22 -16.84 -3.03
N LYS A 93 2.95 -16.42 -2.98
CA LYS A 93 1.82 -17.22 -3.48
C LYS A 93 1.89 -17.50 -4.99
N SER A 94 2.52 -16.61 -5.75
CA SER A 94 2.75 -16.77 -7.19
C SER A 94 3.94 -17.68 -7.51
N GLY A 95 4.66 -18.18 -6.49
CA GLY A 95 5.81 -19.06 -6.69
C GLY A 95 7.07 -18.35 -7.18
N ILE A 96 7.15 -17.01 -7.05
CA ILE A 96 8.38 -16.26 -7.39
C ILE A 96 9.50 -16.62 -6.43
N PHE A 97 9.17 -16.77 -5.16
CA PHE A 97 10.05 -17.30 -4.12
C PHE A 97 9.23 -18.10 -3.10
N THR A 98 9.93 -18.86 -2.26
CA THR A 98 9.36 -19.51 -1.08
C THR A 98 10.13 -19.08 0.16
N THR A 99 9.45 -18.92 1.30
CA THR A 99 10.10 -18.63 2.58
C THR A 99 10.21 -19.89 3.42
N SER A 100 11.43 -20.26 3.80
CA SER A 100 11.70 -21.38 4.72
C SER A 100 11.83 -20.90 6.16
N LYS A 101 10.71 -20.46 6.75
CA LYS A 101 10.50 -20.36 8.20
C LYS A 101 9.00 -20.28 8.45
N ALA A 102 8.45 -21.39 8.94
CA ALA A 102 7.09 -21.44 9.44
C ALA A 102 7.00 -20.61 10.75
N ASP A 103 5.95 -19.80 10.83
CA ASP A 103 5.24 -19.39 12.04
C ASP A 103 5.57 -18.08 12.78
N ASP A 104 6.51 -17.21 12.37
CA ASP A 104 6.54 -15.88 13.00
C ASP A 104 7.18 -14.75 12.17
N TRP A 105 6.48 -14.29 11.11
CA TRP A 105 6.88 -13.06 10.38
C TRP A 105 6.77 -11.79 11.25
N ILE A 106 6.11 -11.88 12.41
CA ILE A 106 5.95 -10.78 13.36
C ILE A 106 7.22 -10.62 14.22
N LEU A 107 8.03 -11.67 14.37
CA LEU A 107 9.28 -11.65 15.15
C LEU A 107 10.54 -11.66 14.27
N ARG A 108 10.82 -10.53 13.63
CA ARG A 108 12.15 -9.87 13.44
C ARG A 108 13.39 -10.65 12.94
N GLU A 109 13.35 -11.94 12.68
CA GLU A 109 14.40 -12.64 11.93
C GLU A 109 13.99 -12.68 10.46
N LYS A 110 14.83 -12.14 9.58
CA LYS A 110 14.64 -12.25 8.13
C LYS A 110 14.45 -13.74 7.80
N GLY A 111 13.28 -14.08 7.27
CA GLY A 111 13.04 -15.42 6.75
C GLY A 111 14.05 -15.70 5.64
N THR A 112 14.49 -16.95 5.50
CA THR A 112 15.32 -17.32 4.35
C THR A 112 14.43 -17.43 3.13
N PHE A 113 14.66 -16.58 2.14
CA PHE A 113 13.93 -16.62 0.86
C PHE A 113 14.70 -17.47 -0.15
N THR A 114 13.97 -18.29 -0.92
CA THR A 114 14.54 -19.08 -2.02
C THR A 114 13.80 -18.73 -3.29
N LEU A 115 14.51 -18.17 -4.27
CA LEU A 115 13.96 -17.88 -5.59
C LEU A 115 13.57 -19.17 -6.33
N SER A 116 12.55 -19.09 -7.18
CA SER A 116 12.23 -20.21 -8.07
C SER A 116 13.34 -20.42 -9.11
N GLU A 117 13.33 -21.60 -9.73
CA GLU A 117 14.33 -21.99 -10.73
C GLU A 117 14.40 -20.99 -11.90
N GLU A 118 13.26 -20.44 -12.30
CA GLU A 118 13.13 -19.43 -13.35
C GLU A 118 13.94 -18.16 -13.06
N TYR A 119 13.86 -17.64 -11.83
CA TYR A 119 14.59 -16.43 -11.41
C TYR A 119 16.03 -16.72 -10.99
N THR A 120 16.32 -17.97 -10.60
CA THR A 120 17.68 -18.42 -10.28
C THR A 120 18.53 -18.56 -11.54
N LYS A 121 17.94 -19.06 -12.65
CA LYS A 121 18.64 -19.25 -13.93
C LYS A 121 19.02 -17.94 -14.62
N ASP A 122 18.24 -16.88 -14.40
CA ASP A 122 18.49 -15.57 -14.99
C ASP A 122 18.54 -14.48 -13.90
N PRO A 123 19.76 -14.12 -13.43
CA PRO A 123 19.96 -13.04 -12.46
C PRO A 123 19.48 -11.66 -12.93
N SER A 124 19.34 -11.45 -14.25
CA SER A 124 18.87 -10.19 -14.81
C SER A 124 17.35 -10.06 -14.83
N LYS A 125 16.64 -11.17 -14.60
CA LYS A 125 15.18 -11.23 -14.63
C LYS A 125 14.56 -10.43 -13.50
N LYS A 126 13.70 -9.47 -13.87
CA LYS A 126 13.00 -8.56 -12.97
C LYS A 126 11.60 -9.07 -12.62
N ILE A 127 11.15 -8.73 -11.42
CA ILE A 127 9.76 -8.86 -10.97
C ILE A 127 9.11 -7.51 -11.21
N THR A 128 8.41 -7.36 -12.34
CA THR A 128 7.73 -6.10 -12.68
C THR A 128 6.29 -6.12 -12.22
N VAL A 129 5.87 -5.10 -11.47
CA VAL A 129 4.49 -4.93 -11.01
C VAL A 129 3.93 -3.65 -11.57
N GLY A 130 2.88 -3.78 -12.40
CA GLY A 130 2.07 -2.64 -12.82
C GLY A 130 1.21 -2.16 -11.66
N VAL A 131 1.35 -0.88 -11.29
CA VAL A 131 0.61 -0.25 -10.20
C VAL A 131 -0.21 0.93 -10.70
N ASP A 132 -1.48 0.96 -10.31
CA ASP A 132 -2.40 2.06 -10.55
C ASP A 132 -3.16 2.38 -9.25
N GLY A 133 -3.66 3.60 -9.14
CA GLY A 133 -4.46 4.06 -8.01
C GLY A 133 -3.98 5.40 -7.45
N SER A 134 -4.95 6.24 -7.07
CA SER A 134 -4.71 7.61 -6.61
C SER A 134 -3.79 7.70 -5.40
N VAL A 135 -3.82 6.74 -4.47
CA VAL A 135 -2.93 6.71 -3.30
C VAL A 135 -1.48 6.59 -3.73
N TYR A 136 -1.18 5.59 -4.56
CA TYR A 136 0.17 5.32 -5.05
C TYR A 136 0.73 6.50 -5.86
N ILE A 137 -0.12 7.11 -6.70
CA ILE A 137 0.28 8.21 -7.60
C ILE A 137 0.36 9.55 -6.87
N LYS A 138 -0.63 9.85 -6.02
CA LYS A 138 -0.82 11.20 -5.47
C LYS A 138 -0.25 11.37 -4.07
N ILE A 139 -0.06 10.34 -3.25
CA ILE A 139 0.52 10.55 -1.92
C ILE A 139 2.05 10.69 -2.05
N PRO A 140 2.66 11.81 -1.61
CA PRO A 140 4.11 11.99 -1.71
C PRO A 140 4.88 10.86 -1.03
N GLY A 141 5.91 10.34 -1.72
CA GLY A 141 6.79 9.30 -1.17
C GLY A 141 6.18 7.90 -1.06
N TYR A 142 4.92 7.69 -1.47
CA TYR A 142 4.24 6.40 -1.29
C TYR A 142 4.94 5.25 -2.04
N GLU A 143 5.29 5.46 -3.31
CA GLU A 143 6.06 4.49 -4.11
C GLU A 143 7.41 4.17 -3.48
N GLN A 144 8.16 5.21 -3.09
CA GLN A 144 9.48 5.05 -2.48
C GLN A 144 9.39 4.24 -1.20
N ARG A 145 8.40 4.52 -0.35
CA ARG A 145 8.16 3.77 0.89
C ARG A 145 7.79 2.31 0.61
N MET A 146 7.00 2.04 -0.42
CA MET A 146 6.72 0.66 -0.83
C MET A 146 8.00 -0.06 -1.24
N LYS A 147 8.85 0.55 -2.07
CA LYS A 147 10.15 -0.02 -2.50
C LYS A 147 11.08 -0.30 -1.32
N GLU A 148 11.15 0.62 -0.37
CA GLU A 148 11.94 0.47 0.86
C GLU A 148 11.41 -0.68 1.73
N THR A 149 10.10 -0.77 1.91
CA THR A 149 9.51 -1.85 2.73
C THR A 149 9.64 -3.21 2.05
N ILE A 150 9.46 -3.30 0.74
CA ILE A 150 9.76 -4.54 -0.02
C ILE A 150 11.23 -4.94 0.19
N SER A 151 12.17 -4.00 0.05
CA SER A 151 13.60 -4.24 0.25
C SER A 151 13.98 -4.60 1.70
N ARG A 152 13.14 -4.22 2.66
CA ARG A 152 13.32 -4.56 4.08
C ARG A 152 12.76 -5.95 4.41
N ILE A 153 11.62 -6.31 3.81
CA ILE A 153 10.97 -7.61 3.99
C ILE A 153 11.80 -8.70 3.31
N LEU A 154 12.18 -8.46 2.06
CA LEU A 154 12.96 -9.39 1.25
C LEU A 154 14.45 -9.22 1.50
N ASP A 155 15.24 -10.25 1.18
CA ASP A 155 16.68 -10.09 1.09
C ASP A 155 17.06 -9.18 -0.08
N THR A 156 18.18 -8.45 0.05
CA THR A 156 18.62 -7.41 -0.91
C THR A 156 18.67 -7.93 -2.35
N GLU A 157 19.02 -9.20 -2.54
CA GLU A 157 19.06 -9.84 -3.86
C GLU A 157 17.68 -9.90 -4.52
N ILE A 158 16.64 -10.28 -3.79
CA ILE A 158 15.28 -10.40 -4.34
C ILE A 158 14.63 -9.01 -4.40
N GLY A 159 14.77 -8.21 -3.34
CA GLY A 159 14.20 -6.86 -3.26
C GLY A 159 14.65 -5.96 -4.41
N SER A 160 15.94 -6.01 -4.78
CA SER A 160 16.49 -5.22 -5.91
C SER A 160 16.01 -5.66 -7.30
N ARG A 161 15.34 -6.81 -7.40
CA ARG A 161 14.71 -7.28 -8.65
C ARG A 161 13.26 -6.81 -8.80
N VAL A 162 12.66 -6.22 -7.76
CA VAL A 162 11.27 -5.74 -7.81
C VAL A 162 11.20 -4.32 -8.38
N ASP A 163 10.56 -4.20 -9.54
CA ASP A 163 10.31 -2.93 -10.20
C ASP A 163 8.81 -2.62 -10.16
N LEU A 164 8.44 -1.55 -9.45
CA LEU A 164 7.08 -1.01 -9.47
C LEU A 164 6.98 -0.01 -10.62
N VAL A 165 6.00 -0.19 -11.49
CA VAL A 165 5.82 0.61 -12.71
C VAL A 165 4.40 1.17 -12.72
N HIS A 166 4.27 2.49 -12.83
CA HIS A 166 2.96 3.10 -12.96
C HIS A 166 2.28 2.68 -14.28
N SER A 167 1.01 2.28 -14.19
CA SER A 167 0.20 1.88 -15.34
C SER A 167 -1.00 2.82 -15.51
N GLU A 168 -0.97 3.68 -16.52
CA GLU A 168 -2.02 4.69 -16.79
C GLU A 168 -3.37 4.09 -17.26
N ASP A 169 -3.35 2.87 -17.79
CA ASP A 169 -4.55 2.14 -18.26
C ASP A 169 -4.29 0.63 -18.22
N GLY A 170 -4.00 0.12 -17.03
CA GLY A 170 -3.68 -1.29 -16.85
C GLY A 170 -4.86 -2.22 -17.13
N SER A 171 -6.07 -1.80 -16.73
CA SER A 171 -7.26 -2.63 -16.83
C SER A 171 -7.77 -2.76 -18.27
N GLY A 172 -7.80 -1.68 -19.05
CA GLY A 172 -8.22 -1.71 -20.46
C GLY A 172 -7.25 -2.52 -21.33
N LYS A 173 -5.96 -2.21 -21.25
CA LYS A 173 -4.91 -2.90 -22.02
C LYS A 173 -4.76 -4.36 -21.62
N GLY A 174 -4.83 -4.65 -20.31
CA GLY A 174 -4.72 -6.01 -19.79
C GLY A 174 -5.90 -6.89 -20.22
N ALA A 175 -7.12 -6.37 -20.16
CA ALA A 175 -8.31 -7.09 -20.63
C ALA A 175 -8.23 -7.40 -22.14
N ALA A 176 -7.82 -6.42 -22.95
CA ALA A 176 -7.65 -6.61 -24.38
C ALA A 176 -6.58 -7.67 -24.71
N LEU A 177 -5.45 -7.65 -24.01
CA LEU A 177 -4.38 -8.64 -24.18
C LEU A 177 -4.85 -10.06 -23.79
N ALA A 178 -5.57 -10.20 -22.68
CA ALA A 178 -6.12 -11.49 -22.26
C ALA A 178 -7.07 -12.08 -23.31
N VAL A 179 -7.96 -11.26 -23.88
CA VAL A 179 -8.83 -11.68 -24.99
C VAL A 179 -8.01 -12.08 -26.22
N ALA A 180 -7.01 -11.29 -26.61
CA ALA A 180 -6.17 -11.61 -27.76
C ALA A 180 -5.37 -12.91 -27.58
N ALA A 181 -4.89 -13.20 -26.37
CA ALA A 181 -4.19 -14.44 -26.06
C ALA A 181 -5.10 -15.66 -26.21
N LEU A 182 -6.37 -15.56 -25.81
CA LEU A 182 -7.35 -16.65 -25.94
C LEU A 182 -7.75 -16.93 -27.40
N VAL A 183 -7.76 -15.91 -28.25
CA VAL A 183 -8.17 -16.03 -29.66
C VAL A 183 -7.04 -16.60 -30.54
N ASN A 184 -5.78 -16.51 -30.12
CA ASN A 184 -4.62 -17.03 -30.86
C ASN A 184 -4.30 -18.51 -30.55
N ASP A 185 -5.02 -19.15 -29.62
CA ASP A 185 -4.91 -20.58 -29.32
C ASP A 185 -5.90 -21.45 -30.15
N GLU A 186 -6.59 -20.88 -31.14
CA GLU A 186 -7.35 -21.58 -32.21
C GLU A 186 -6.59 -21.61 -33.54
#